data_AF-A0A7X6QNJ5-F1
#
_entry.id   AF-A0A7X6QNJ5-F1
#
_cell.length_a   1.000
_cell.length_b   1.000
_cell.length_c   1.000
_cell.angle_alpha   90.00
_cell.angle_beta   90.00
_cell.angle_gamma   90.00
#
_symmetry.space_group_name_H-M   'P 1'
#
loop_
_entity.id
_entity.type
_entity.pdbx_description
1 polymer ?
#
loop_
_entity_poly.entity_id
_entity_poly.type
_entity_poly.pdbx_seq_one_letter_code
_entity_poly.pdbx_strand_id
1 'polypeptide(L)' 'MQEQHFEMLAKTLQGLEEVLAEEIIQLGGNKVELGKRSVFFEGDKSLMYKA' A
#
# COMPACT_ATOMS: atom_id res chain seq x y z
N MET A 1 -20.65 -2.67 8.97
CA MET A 1 -19.38 -3.18 9.52
C MET A 1 -18.38 -2.04 9.38
N GLN A 2 -17.65 -1.66 10.42
CA GLN A 2 -16.69 -0.54 10.32
C GLN A 2 -15.54 -0.97 9.39
N GLU A 3 -15.33 -0.25 8.30
CA GLU A 3 -14.14 -0.39 7.46
C GLU A 3 -12.94 0.13 8.25
N GLN A 4 -12.33 -0.76 9.04
CA GLN A 4 -11.11 -0.45 9.77
C GLN A 4 -9.99 -0.28 8.76
N HIS A 5 -9.45 0.94 8.68
CA HIS A 5 -8.27 1.26 7.90
C HIS A 5 -7.04 1.05 8.78
N PHE A 6 -6.03 0.38 8.23
CA PHE A 6 -4.77 0.08 8.87
C PHE A 6 -3.65 0.73 8.09
N GLU A 7 -2.69 1.29 8.81
CA GLU A 7 -1.40 1.66 8.25
C GLU A 7 -0.60 0.38 7.95
N MET A 8 -0.20 0.22 6.69
CA MET A 8 0.51 -0.94 6.17
C MET A 8 1.82 -0.52 5.52
N LEU A 9 2.79 -1.42 5.56
CA LEU A 9 4.07 -1.28 4.89
C LEU A 9 4.26 -2.45 3.93
N ALA A 10 4.39 -2.14 2.64
CA ALA A 10 4.83 -3.10 1.64
C ALA A 10 6.33 -2.92 1.37
N LYS A 11 7.09 -4.01 1.46
CA LYS A 11 8.51 -4.01 1.09
C LYS A 11 8.62 -4.25 -0.41
N THR A 12 9.51 -3.51 -1.05
CA THR A 12 9.76 -3.64 -2.49
C THR A 12 11.25 -3.80 -2.80
N LEU A 13 11.55 -4.14 -4.05
CA LEU A 13 12.91 -4.10 -4.58
C LEU A 13 13.29 -2.66 -4.92
N GLN A 14 14.59 -2.40 -4.96
CA GLN A 14 15.10 -1.07 -5.30
C GLN A 14 14.69 -0.71 -6.74
N GLY A 15 14.10 0.47 -6.91
CA GLY A 15 13.64 0.99 -8.20
C GLY A 15 12.20 0.59 -8.56
N LEU A 16 11.49 -0.13 -7.69
CA LEU A 16 10.08 -0.51 -7.88
C LEU A 16 9.14 0.19 -6.89
N GLU A 17 9.63 1.16 -6.13
CA GLU A 17 8.84 1.92 -5.15
C GLU A 17 7.66 2.64 -5.82
N GLU A 18 7.91 3.34 -6.93
CA GLU A 18 6.89 4.10 -7.66
C GLU A 18 5.84 3.19 -8.30
N VAL A 19 6.28 2.10 -8.94
CA VAL A 19 5.38 1.12 -9.58
C VAL A 19 4.46 0.49 -8.55
N LEU A 20 5.01 0.03 -7.42
CA LEU A 20 4.22 -0.57 -6.35
C LEU A 20 3.23 0.44 -5.73
N ALA A 21 3.63 1.69 -5.58
CA ALA A 21 2.73 2.74 -5.10
C ALA A 21 1.55 2.96 -6.05
N GLU A 22 1.79 2.99 -7.37
CA GLU A 22 0.71 3.09 -8.36
C GLU A 22 -0.24 1.89 -8.31
N GLU A 23 0.27 0.66 -8.18
CA GLU A 23 -0.53 -0.55 -8.03
C GLU A 23 -1.42 -0.48 -6.78
N ILE A 24 -0.85 -0.05 -5.64
CA ILE A 24 -1.60 0.11 -4.38
C ILE A 24 -2.72 1.14 -4.52
N ILE A 25 -2.47 2.28 -5.19
CA ILE A 25 -3.49 3.30 -5.47
C ILE A 25 -4.61 2.70 -6.33
N GLN A 26 -4.28 1.94 -7.37
CA GLN A 26 -5.26 1.29 -8.24
C GLN A 26 -6.11 0.24 -7.50
N LEU A 27 -5.53 -0.44 -6.52
CA LEU A 27 -6.23 -1.42 -5.69
C LEU A 27 -7.14 -0.77 -4.63
N GLY A 28 -7.03 0.54 -4.41
CA GLY A 28 -7.84 1.29 -3.44
C GLY A 28 -7.11 1.65 -2.14
N GLY A 29 -5.77 1.59 -2.13
CA GLY A 29 -4.95 2.10 -1.04
C GLY A 29 -4.97 3.62 -0.97
N ASN A 30 -5.00 4.15 0.26
CA ASN A 30 -5.01 5.57 0.58
C ASN A 30 -3.70 5.99 1.24
N LYS A 31 -3.43 7.30 1.33
CA LYS A 31 -2.24 7.88 2.00
C LYS A 31 -0.93 7.15 1.65
N VAL A 32 -0.66 7.01 0.36
CA VAL A 32 0.51 6.29 -0.14
C VAL A 32 1.76 7.17 -0.05
N GLU A 33 2.78 6.71 0.67
CA GLU A 33 4.06 7.39 0.84
C GLU A 33 5.23 6.47 0.47
N LEU A 34 6.18 7.00 -0.30
CA LEU A 34 7.37 6.26 -0.74
C LEU A 34 8.44 6.26 0.36
N GLY A 35 9.00 5.09 0.65
CA GLY A 35 10.16 4.89 1.50
C GLY A 35 11.31 4.21 0.76
N LYS A 36 12.48 4.11 1.39
CA LYS A 36 13.64 3.45 0.78
C LYS A 36 13.39 1.93 0.73
N ARG A 37 13.14 1.37 -0.47
CA ARG A 37 12.76 -0.03 -0.68
C ARG A 37 11.43 -0.43 0.00
N SER A 38 10.54 0.53 0.19
CA SER A 38 9.24 0.29 0.81
C SER A 38 8.20 1.32 0.38
N VAL A 39 6.93 0.98 0.54
CA VAL A 39 5.79 1.89 0.35
C VAL A 39 4.89 1.78 1.57
N PHE A 40 4.54 2.92 2.15
CA PHE A 40 3.59 3.06 3.25
C PHE A 40 2.22 3.41 2.67
N PHE A 41 1.15 2.83 3.18
CA PHE A 41 -0.21 3.12 2.73
C PHE A 41 -1.24 2.76 3.80
N GLU A 42 -2.41 3.38 3.72
CA GLU A 42 -3.59 3.02 4.50
C GLU A 42 -4.55 2.18 3.67
N GLY A 43 -5.02 1.07 4.23
CA GLY A 43 -5.96 0.18 3.54
C GLY A 43 -6.88 -0.56 4.49
N ASP A 44 -7.96 -1.11 3.97
CA ASP A 44 -8.82 -2.00 4.74
C ASP A 44 -8.25 -3.44 4.75
N LYS A 45 -8.84 -4.32 5.57
CA LYS A 45 -8.46 -5.74 5.57
C LYS A 45 -8.66 -6.40 4.21
N SER A 46 -9.62 -5.94 3.40
CA SER A 46 -9.88 -6.56 2.10
C SER A 46 -8.73 -6.30 1.12
N LEU A 47 -8.12 -5.11 1.16
CA LEU A 47 -6.93 -4.74 0.41
C LEU A 47 -5.73 -5.62 0.78
N MET A 48 -5.53 -5.87 2.08
CA MET A 48 -4.42 -6.70 2.57
C MET A 48 -4.45 -8.14 2.04
N TYR A 49 -5.63 -8.74 1.85
CA TYR A 49 -5.76 -10.10 1.33
C TYR A 49 -5.83 -10.17 -0.21
N LYS A 50 -5.96 -9.02 -0.89
CA LYS A 50 -6.00 -8.93 -2.36
C LYS A 50 -4.63 -8.68 -2.98
N ALA A 51 -3.75 -8.00 -2.25
CA ALA A 51 -2.35 -7.77 -2.63
C ALA A 51 -1.48 -8.98 -2.30
#